data_AF-A0A6N7H628-F1
#
_entry.id   AF-A0A6N7H628-F1
#
_cell.length_a   1.000
_cell.length_b   1.000
_cell.length_c   1.000
_cell.angle_alpha   90.00
_cell.angle_beta   90.00
_cell.angle_gamma   90.00
#
_symmetry.space_group_name_H-M   'P 1'
#
loop_
_entity.id
_entity.type
_entity.pdbx_description
1 polymer ?
#
loop_
_entity_poly.entity_id
_entity_poly.type
_entity_poly.pdbx_seq_one_letter_code
_entity_poly.pdbx_strand_id
1 'polypeptide(L)' 'MQSLVIIWYHLAGHSPGVVAAHRARAPWYATKTQPSYHDMITKLRRVLIAAQYRADPQVEPTPEQIRTIRLAWADAAA' A
#
# COMPACT_ATOMS: atom_id res chain seq x y z
N MET A 1 3.49 16.77 -13.02
CA MET A 1 2.22 16.18 -13.51
C MET A 1 1.46 15.54 -12.36
N GLN A 2 0.55 16.27 -11.69
CA GLN A 2 -0.26 15.77 -10.56
C GLN A 2 -1.66 15.30 -10.98
N SER A 3 -2.14 15.75 -12.14
CA SER A 3 -3.53 15.60 -12.59
C SER A 3 -3.97 14.15 -12.74
N LEU A 4 -3.10 13.25 -13.22
CA LEU A 4 -3.43 11.82 -13.39
C LEU A 4 -3.80 11.17 -12.06
N VAL A 5 -3.06 11.47 -10.99
CA VAL A 5 -3.31 10.93 -9.64
C VAL A 5 -4.64 11.43 -9.11
N ILE A 6 -4.93 12.72 -9.30
CA ILE A 6 -6.17 13.35 -8.86
C ILE A 6 -7.37 12.74 -9.61
N ILE A 7 -7.28 12.66 -10.95
CA ILE A 7 -8.32 12.07 -11.80
C ILE A 7 -8.56 10.62 -11.41
N TRP A 8 -7.51 9.80 -11.33
CA TRP A 8 -7.62 8.42 -10.91
C TRP A 8 -8.24 8.29 -9.51
N TYR A 9 -7.84 9.15 -8.57
CA TYR A 9 -8.38 9.10 -7.21
C TYR A 9 -9.88 9.35 -7.19
N HIS A 10 -10.36 10.32 -7.97
CA HIS A 10 -11.79 10.60 -8.05
C HIS A 10 -12.58 9.53 -8.81
N LEU A 11 -11.98 8.90 -9.84
CA LEU A 11 -12.67 7.90 -10.66
C LEU A 11 -12.65 6.49 -10.08
N ALA A 12 -11.57 6.07 -9.44
CA ALA A 12 -11.35 4.68 -9.02
C ALA A 12 -10.67 4.54 -7.65
N GLY A 13 -9.91 5.56 -7.22
CA GLY A 13 -9.13 5.51 -5.99
C GLY A 13 -9.86 5.99 -4.73
N HIS A 14 -11.10 6.48 -4.82
CA HIS A 14 -11.78 7.08 -3.67
C HIS A 14 -11.97 6.04 -2.56
N SER A 15 -11.64 6.41 -1.32
CA SER A 15 -12.01 5.62 -0.15
C SER A 15 -12.09 6.51 1.09
N PRO A 16 -13.19 6.41 1.85
CA PRO A 16 -13.38 7.23 3.05
C PRO A 16 -12.33 6.94 4.14
N GLY A 17 -11.73 5.74 4.13
CA GLY A 17 -10.75 5.33 5.13
C GLY A 17 -9.36 5.96 4.98
N VAL A 18 -9.03 6.55 3.82
CA VAL A 18 -7.69 7.11 3.55
C VAL A 18 -7.33 8.22 4.53
N VAL A 19 -8.25 9.16 4.75
CA VAL A 19 -8.03 10.31 5.65
C VAL A 19 -8.04 9.86 7.12
N ALA A 20 -8.86 8.88 7.48
CA ALA A 20 -8.89 8.32 8.82
C ALA A 20 -7.58 7.57 9.16
N ALA A 21 -7.08 6.75 8.23
CA ALA A 21 -5.83 6.02 8.39
C ALA A 21 -4.61 6.95 8.48
N HIS A 22 -4.63 8.08 7.75
CA HIS A 22 -3.59 9.10 7.89
C HIS A 22 -3.67 9.77 9.27
N ARG A 23 -4.87 10.20 9.70
CA ARG A 23 -5.07 10.81 11.02
C ARG A 23 -4.61 9.93 12.17
N ALA A 24 -4.84 8.62 12.08
CA ALA A 24 -4.35 7.66 13.07
C ALA A 24 -2.81 7.65 13.21
N ARG A 25 -2.06 8.06 12.17
CA ARG A 25 -0.59 8.07 12.14
C ARG A 25 0.01 9.47 12.34
N ALA A 26 -0.79 10.52 12.12
CA ALA A 26 -0.40 11.91 12.26
C ALA A 26 -1.44 12.64 13.13
N PRO A 27 -1.29 12.59 14.47
CA PRO A 27 -2.27 13.19 15.39
C PRO A 27 -2.37 14.72 15.25
N TRP A 28 -1.35 15.38 14.69
CA TRP A 28 -1.39 16.80 14.34
C TRP A 28 -2.29 17.13 13.12
N TYR A 29 -2.83 16.13 12.44
CA TYR A 29 -3.66 16.26 11.23
C TYR A 29 -5.17 16.17 11.54
N ALA A 30 -5.62 16.72 12.66
CA ALA A 30 -6.92 16.42 13.24
C ALA A 30 -8.13 16.92 12.42
N THR A 31 -8.05 18.10 11.83
CA THR A 31 -9.21 18.81 11.24
C THR A 31 -9.42 18.53 9.74
N LYS A 32 -8.48 17.86 9.08
CA LYS A 32 -8.55 17.64 7.63
C LYS A 32 -9.55 16.54 7.29
N THR A 33 -10.57 16.90 6.53
CA THR A 33 -11.65 15.98 6.10
C THR A 33 -11.44 15.46 4.68
N GLN A 34 -10.68 16.19 3.86
CA GLN A 34 -10.40 15.84 2.47
C GLN A 34 -8.99 15.27 2.29
N PRO A 35 -8.81 14.28 1.39
CA PRO A 35 -7.51 13.73 1.07
C PRO A 35 -6.61 14.80 0.44
N SER A 36 -5.37 14.86 0.89
CA SER A 36 -4.32 15.62 0.21
C SER A 36 -3.82 14.89 -1.03
N TYR A 37 -3.09 15.58 -1.90
CA TYR A 37 -2.36 14.90 -2.99
C TYR A 37 -1.46 13.76 -2.47
N HIS A 38 -0.82 13.96 -1.32
CA HIS A 38 0.04 12.94 -0.70
C HIS A 38 -0.74 11.66 -0.34
N ASP A 39 -1.98 11.82 0.14
CA ASP A 39 -2.88 10.71 0.41
C ASP A 39 -3.23 9.94 -0.87
N MET A 40 -3.53 10.68 -1.95
CA MET A 40 -3.89 10.11 -3.24
C MET A 40 -2.72 9.34 -3.87
N ILE A 41 -1.52 9.92 -3.91
CA ILE A 41 -0.33 9.26 -4.48
C ILE A 41 0.11 8.06 -3.64
N THR A 42 0.01 8.14 -2.31
CA THR A 42 0.31 7.03 -1.41
C THR A 42 -0.63 5.86 -1.69
N LYS A 43 -1.93 6.12 -1.88
CA LYS A 43 -2.89 5.09 -2.23
C LYS A 43 -2.60 4.50 -3.62
N LEU A 44 -2.37 5.34 -4.63
CA LEU A 44 -2.03 4.89 -5.98
C LEU A 44 -0.81 3.96 -5.96
N ARG A 45 0.24 4.35 -5.24
CA ARG A 45 1.44 3.52 -5.08
C ARG A 45 1.13 2.15 -4.50
N ARG A 46 0.31 2.08 -3.44
CA ARG A 46 -0.09 0.79 -2.83
C ARG A 46 -0.87 -0.08 -3.82
N VAL A 47 -1.76 0.50 -4.60
CA VAL A 47 -2.53 -0.21 -5.63
C VAL A 47 -1.61 -0.75 -6.72
N LEU A 48 -0.66 0.05 -7.22
CA LEU A 48 0.30 -0.38 -8.22
C LEU A 48 1.20 -1.51 -7.71
N ILE A 49 1.71 -1.41 -6.49
CA ILE A 49 2.49 -2.48 -5.85
C ILE A 49 1.64 -3.74 -5.72
N ALA A 50 0.42 -3.64 -5.20
CA ALA A 50 -0.48 -4.79 -5.05
C ALA A 50 -0.85 -5.42 -6.41
N ALA A 51 -0.94 -4.63 -7.48
CA ALA A 51 -1.17 -5.14 -8.83
C ALA A 51 0.08 -5.83 -9.38
N GLN A 52 1.28 -5.27 -9.14
CA GLN A 52 2.55 -5.81 -9.61
C GLN A 52 2.94 -7.11 -8.89
N TYR A 53 2.72 -7.16 -7.58
CA TYR A 53 3.08 -8.28 -6.71
C TYR A 53 1.87 -9.11 -6.30
N ARG A 54 0.73 -8.98 -6.99
CA ARG A 54 -0.36 -9.93 -6.82
C ARG A 54 0.22 -11.28 -7.22
N ALA A 55 0.35 -12.19 -6.26
CA ALA A 55 0.76 -13.55 -6.52
C ALA A 55 -0.08 -14.06 -7.69
N ASP A 56 0.57 -14.61 -8.71
CA ASP A 56 -0.15 -15.47 -9.62
C ASP A 56 -0.85 -16.52 -8.75
N PRO A 57 -2.19 -16.62 -8.76
CA PRO A 57 -2.90 -17.63 -7.98
C PRO A 57 -2.39 -19.05 -8.26
N GLN A 58 -1.66 -19.26 -9.36
CA GLN A 58 -1.05 -20.53 -9.74
C GLN A 58 0.26 -20.87 -9.00
N VAL A 59 0.88 -19.94 -8.26
CA VAL A 59 2.15 -20.17 -7.55
C VAL A 59 2.04 -19.69 -6.10
N GLU A 60 1.09 -20.24 -5.36
CA GLU A 60 1.10 -20.10 -3.90
C GLU A 60 2.35 -20.81 -3.36
N PRO A 61 3.26 -20.11 -2.66
CA PRO A 61 4.47 -20.72 -2.16
C PRO A 61 4.12 -21.78 -1.11
N THR A 62 4.69 -22.96 -1.28
CA THR A 62 4.51 -24.04 -0.31
C THR A 62 5.09 -23.65 1.05
N PRO A 63 4.56 -24.16 2.17
CA PRO A 63 5.09 -23.88 3.51
C PRO A 63 6.60 -24.15 3.65
N GLU A 64 7.13 -25.14 2.93
CA GLU A 64 8.55 -25.48 2.90
C GLU A 64 9.40 -24.40 2.20
N GLN A 65 8.92 -23.82 1.10
CA GLN A 65 9.59 -22.69 0.46
C GLN A 65 9.64 -21.47 1.38
N ILE A 66 8.55 -21.20 2.09
CA ILE A 66 8.49 -20.10 3.08
C ILE A 66 9.49 -20.35 4.22
N ARG A 67 9.56 -21.58 4.73
CA ARG A 67 10.49 -21.97 5.79
C ARG A 67 11.95 -21.80 5.35
N THR A 68 12.26 -22.21 4.13
CA THR A 68 13.61 -22.12 3.55
C THR A 68 14.08 -20.67 3.46
N ILE A 69 13.25 -19.78 2.91
CA ILE A 69 13.58 -18.34 2.82
C ILE A 69 13.78 -17.74 4.21
N ARG A 70 12.94 -18.11 5.18
CA ARG A 70 13.03 -17.61 6.55
C ARG A 70 14.33 -18.04 7.25
N LEU A 71 14.80 -19.27 7.03
CA LEU A 71 16.08 -19.75 7.55
C LEU A 71 17.24 -18.99 6.90
N ALA A 72 17.23 -18.84 5.57
CA ALA A 72 18.27 -18.10 4.85
C ALA A 72 18.43 -16.65 5.33
N TRP A 73 17.33 -15.98 5.68
CA TRP A 73 17.38 -14.63 6.27
C TRP A 73 17.91 -14.61 7.71
N ALA A 74 17.64 -15.65 8.50
CA ALA A 74 18.18 -15.76 9.86
C ALA A 74 19.70 -15.97 9.83
N ASP A 75 20.18 -16.83 8.92
CA ASP A 75 21.62 -17.07 8.72
C ASP A 75 22.36 -15.82 8.24
N ALA A 76 21.76 -15.04 7.35
CA ALA A 76 22.37 -13.79 6.85
C ALA A 76 22.40 -12.65 7.89
N ALA A 77 21.64 -12.77 8.98
CA ALA A 77 21.56 -11.76 10.04
C ALA A 77 22.45 -12.10 11.27
N ALA A 78 23.09 -13.28 11.28
CA ALA A 78 24.00 -13.75 12.33
C ALA A 78 25.46 -13.35 12.05
#